data_AF-A0A4Y2C1X6-F1
#
_entry.id   AF-A0A4Y2C1X6-F1
#
_cell.length_a   1.000
_cell.length_b   1.000
_cell.length_c   1.000
_cell.angle_alpha   90.00
_cell.angle_beta   90.00
_cell.angle_gamma   90.00
#
_symmetry.space_group_name_H-M   'P 1'
#
loop_
_entity.id
_entity.type
_entity.pdbx_description
1 polymer ?
#
loop_
_entity_poly.entity_id
_entity_poly.type
_entity_poly.pdbx_seq_one_letter_code
_entity_poly.pdbx_strand_id
1 'polypeptide(L)' 'MAGPPRFPDIKPLDFYLWGYVKQHVYSEGIIDINHLKQRITDVIHSVTPDVLTRVWEELDYRLDVCRATNGAHIEER' A
#
# COMPACT_ATOMS: atom_id res chain seq x y z
N MET A 1 20.52 -13.25 18.88
CA MET A 1 20.78 -13.34 17.44
C MET A 1 19.77 -12.47 16.73
N ALA A 2 20.17 -11.27 16.28
CA ALA A 2 19.32 -10.44 15.43
C ALA A 2 19.37 -11.05 14.02
N GLY A 3 18.20 -11.41 13.47
CA GLY A 3 18.12 -11.88 12.08
C GLY A 3 18.63 -10.81 11.11
N PRO A 4 18.97 -11.18 9.86
CA PRO A 4 19.39 -10.20 8.86
C PRO A 4 18.31 -9.11 8.78
N PRO A 5 18.69 -7.83 8.60
CA PRO A 5 17.71 -6.75 8.46
C PRO A 5 16.79 -7.15 7.31
N ARG A 6 15.54 -7.50 7.65
CA ARG A 6 14.51 -7.67 6.64
C ARG A 6 14.41 -6.30 6.01
N PHE A 7 14.78 -6.19 4.75
CA PHE A 7 14.58 -5.01 3.91
C PHE A 7 13.26 -4.36 4.35
N PRO A 8 13.28 -3.13 4.89
CA PRO A 8 12.17 -2.60 5.67
C PRO A 8 10.97 -2.43 4.73
N ASP A 9 10.10 -3.44 4.66
CA ASP A 9 8.89 -3.56 3.86
C ASP A 9 8.78 -2.61 2.65
N ILE A 10 9.77 -2.65 1.75
CA ILE A 10 9.80 -1.83 0.53
C ILE A 10 8.99 -2.53 -0.57
N LYS A 11 7.77 -2.94 -0.24
CA LYS A 11 6.76 -3.34 -1.22
C LYS A 11 5.72 -2.22 -1.27
N PRO A 12 5.94 -1.19 -2.10
CA PRO A 12 5.04 -0.03 -2.17
C PRO A 12 3.64 -0.42 -2.61
N LEU A 13 3.55 -1.49 -3.41
CA LEU A 13 2.30 -2.09 -3.83
C LEU A 13 1.54 -2.71 -2.65
N ASP A 14 2.21 -3.47 -1.78
CA ASP A 14 1.54 -4.06 -0.61
C ASP A 14 1.13 -3.00 0.43
N PHE A 15 1.79 -1.83 0.46
CA PHE A 15 1.48 -0.78 1.42
C PHE A 15 0.41 0.20 0.90
N TYR A 16 0.74 0.92 -0.17
CA TYR A 16 -0.12 1.98 -0.69
C TYR A 16 -1.33 1.42 -1.41
N LEU A 17 -1.15 0.46 -2.34
CA LEU A 17 -2.28 -0.08 -3.10
C LEU A 17 -3.23 -0.83 -2.18
N TRP A 18 -2.72 -1.60 -1.21
CA TRP A 18 -3.59 -2.27 -0.24
C TRP A 18 -4.33 -1.30 0.69
N GLY A 19 -3.66 -0.23 1.14
CA GLY A 19 -4.28 0.87 1.89
C GLY A 19 -5.39 1.55 1.09
N TYR A 20 -5.08 1.93 -0.15
CA TYR A 20 -6.01 2.53 -1.11
C TYR A 20 -7.23 1.63 -1.36
N VAL A 21 -7.00 0.35 -1.68
CA VAL A 21 -8.07 -0.61 -1.97
C VAL A 21 -8.96 -0.78 -0.74
N LYS A 22 -8.40 -0.94 0.46
CA LYS A 22 -9.20 -1.05 1.68
C LYS A 22 -10.03 0.21 1.92
N GLN A 23 -9.43 1.39 1.80
CA GLN A 23 -10.16 2.66 2.01
C GLN A 23 -11.36 2.78 1.08
N HIS A 24 -11.22 2.39 -0.20
CA HIS A 24 -12.29 2.52 -1.18
C HIS A 24 -13.33 1.38 -1.07
N VAL A 25 -12.89 0.14 -0.83
CA VAL A 25 -13.79 -1.02 -0.66
C VAL A 25 -14.65 -0.89 0.59
N TYR A 26 -14.14 -0.29 1.66
CA TYR A 26 -14.86 -0.10 2.94
C TYR A 26 -15.43 1.31 3.14
N SER A 27 -15.40 2.16 2.10
CA SER A 27 -15.96 3.53 2.16
C SER A 27 -17.46 3.58 2.40
N GLU A 28 -18.19 2.52 2.03
CA GLU A 28 -19.61 2.34 2.31
C GLU A 28 -19.88 0.94 2.86
N GLY A 29 -21.09 0.72 3.40
CA GLY A 29 -21.50 -0.56 3.96
C GLY A 29 -21.46 -1.70 2.93
N ILE A 30 -20.86 -2.82 3.34
CA ILE A 30 -20.84 -4.07 2.55
C ILE A 30 -21.99 -4.96 3.03
N ILE A 31 -22.79 -5.43 2.08
CA ILE A 31 -24.06 -6.13 2.36
C ILE A 31 -23.85 -7.65 2.34
N ASP A 32 -23.03 -8.14 1.41
CA ASP A 32 -22.73 -9.55 1.22
C ASP A 32 -21.40 -9.78 0.47
N ILE A 33 -20.99 -11.04 0.34
CA ILE A 33 -19.72 -11.44 -0.27
C ILE A 33 -19.65 -11.10 -1.76
N ASN A 34 -20.76 -11.15 -2.50
CA ASN A 34 -20.75 -10.80 -3.92
C ASN A 34 -20.60 -9.28 -4.09
N HIS A 35 -21.27 -8.50 -3.24
CA HIS A 35 -21.06 -7.06 -3.19
C HIS A 35 -19.60 -6.69 -2.88
N LEU A 36 -18.98 -7.38 -1.91
CA LEU A 36 -17.55 -7.20 -1.62
C LEU A 36 -16.66 -7.50 -2.84
N LYS A 37 -16.87 -8.65 -3.50
CA LYS A 37 -16.10 -9.03 -4.70
C LYS A 37 -16.24 -7.99 -5.80
N GLN A 38 -17.48 -7.54 -6.05
CA GLN A 38 -17.76 -6.54 -7.08
C GLN A 38 -17.07 -5.20 -6.76
N ARG A 39 -17.10 -4.75 -5.49
CA ARG A 39 -16.37 -3.54 -5.07
C ARG A 39 -14.87 -3.66 -5.22
N ILE A 40 -14.28 -4.80 -4.86
CA ILE A 40 -12.85 -5.03 -5.08
C ILE A 40 -12.53 -4.91 -6.57
N THR A 41 -13.32 -5.56 -7.44
CA THR A 41 -13.13 -5.46 -8.90
C THR A 41 -13.28 -4.03 -9.40
N ASP A 42 -14.30 -3.30 -8.96
CA ASP A 42 -14.56 -1.92 -9.36
C ASP A 42 -13.42 -0.98 -8.93
N VAL A 43 -12.97 -1.09 -7.68
CA VAL A 43 -11.85 -0.31 -7.16
C VAL A 43 -10.57 -0.60 -7.93
N ILE A 44 -10.28 -1.87 -8.23
CA ILE A 44 -9.11 -2.25 -9.04
C ILE A 44 -9.22 -1.69 -10.47
N HIS A 45 -10.41 -1.72 -11.08
CA HIS A 45 -10.64 -1.12 -12.41
C HIS A 45 -10.58 0.42 -12.38
N SER A 46 -10.89 1.04 -11.23
CA SER A 46 -10.79 2.48 -11.03
C SER A 46 -9.36 2.97 -10.79
N VAL A 47 -8.38 2.07 -10.62
CA VAL A 47 -6.97 2.45 -10.47
C VAL A 47 -6.50 3.11 -11.75
N THR A 48 -6.37 4.43 -11.70
CA THR A 48 -5.88 5.25 -12.80
C THR A 48 -4.35 5.31 -12.79
N PRO A 49 -3.74 5.78 -13.90
CA PRO A 49 -2.30 6.07 -13.93
C PRO A 49 -1.86 7.05 -12.84
N ASP A 50 -2.73 7.96 -12.39
CA ASP A 50 -2.46 8.89 -11.28
C ASP A 50 -2.25 8.14 -9.94
N VAL A 51 -3.12 7.18 -9.63
CA VAL A 51 -2.99 6.33 -8.44
C VAL A 51 -1.69 5.54 -8.49
N LEU A 52 -1.31 5.04 -9.67
CA LEU A 52 -0.04 4.36 -9.89
C LEU A 52 1.15 5.30 -9.69
N THR A 53 1.09 6.54 -10.17
CA THR A 53 2.14 7.55 -9.94
C THR A 53 2.34 7.79 -8.43
N ARG A 54 1.26 7.89 -7.66
CA ARG A 54 1.36 8.05 -6.19
C ARG A 54 2.00 6.85 -5.49
N VAL A 55 1.74 5.63 -5.95
CA VAL A 55 2.44 4.42 -5.48
C VAL A 55 3.95 4.55 -5.71
N TRP A 56 4.36 5.08 -6.87
CA TRP A 56 5.77 5.31 -7.20
C TRP A 56 6.41 6.42 -6.37
N GLU A 57 5.69 7.53 -6.12
CA GLU A 57 6.18 8.60 -5.26
C GLU A 57 6.36 8.15 -3.81
N GLU A 58 5.42 7.36 -3.27
CA GLU A 58 5.57 6.83 -1.92
C GLU A 58 6.68 5.77 -1.81
N LEU A 59 6.92 5.00 -2.87
CA LEU A 59 8.09 4.13 -2.97
C LEU A 59 9.39 4.93 -2.89
N ASP A 60 9.50 5.98 -3.71
CA ASP A 60 10.69 6.82 -3.79
C ASP A 60 10.98 7.47 -2.44
N TYR A 61 9.94 8.02 -1.78
CA TYR A 61 10.02 8.55 -0.43
C TYR A 61 10.53 7.50 0.57
N ARG A 62 9.98 6.29 0.56
CA ARG A 62 10.41 5.22 1.48
C ARG A 62 11.83 4.74 1.22
N LEU A 63 12.26 4.70 -0.04
CA LEU A 63 13.63 4.40 -0.41
C LEU A 63 14.60 5.48 0.08
N ASP A 64 14.25 6.76 -0.07
CA ASP A 64 15.03 7.88 0.43
C ASP A 64 15.15 7.84 1.96
N VAL A 65 14.03 7.62 2.64
CA VAL A 65 13.97 7.46 4.09
C VAL A 65 14.81 6.27 4.55
N CYS A 66 14.67 5.10 3.92
CA CYS A 66 15.47 3.92 4.24
C CYS A 66 16.98 4.17 4.04
N ARG A 67 17.35 4.95 3.01
CA ARG A 67 18.72 5.37 2.76
C ARG A 67 19.22 6.32 3.86
N ALA A 68 18.41 7.28 4.27
CA ALA A 68 18.72 8.23 5.34
C ALA A 68 18.84 7.56 6.72
N THR A 69 18.07 6.52 6.99
CA THR A 69 18.10 5.77 8.26
C THR A 69 19.03 4.57 8.25
N ASN A 70 19.83 4.39 7.20
CA ASN A 70 20.80 3.28 7.08
C ASN A 70 20.13 1.88 7.22
N GLY A 71 18.85 1.76 6.86
CA GLY A 71 18.06 0.53 7.00
C GLY A 71 17.49 0.27 8.40
N ALA A 72 17.50 1.26 9.31
CA ALA A 72 16.78 1.14 10.57
C ALA A 72 15.26 1.10 10.32
N HIS A 73 14.58 0.14 10.95
CA HIS A 73 13.13 -0.08 10.81
C HIS A 73 12.36 1.15 11.27
N ILE A 74 11.54 1.72 10.39
CA ILE A 74 10.67 2.85 10.72
C ILE A 74 9.26 2.29 10.87
N GLU A 75 8.74 2.36 12.10
CA GLU A 75 7.32 2.14 12.36
C GLU A 75 6.53 3.34 11.84
N GLU A 76 5.52 3.08 11.03
CA GLU A 76 4.57 4.09 10.54
C GLU A 76 3.50 4.32 11.62
N ARG A 77 3.23 5.60 11.94
CA ARG A 77 2.20 6.02 12.90
C ARG A 77 0.85 6.19 12.22
#